data_AF-A0AAJ6X4T2-F1
#
_entry.id   AF-A0AAJ6X4T2-F1
#
_cell.length_a   1.000
_cell.length_b   1.000
_cell.length_c   1.000
_cell.angle_alpha   90.00
_cell.angle_beta   90.00
_cell.angle_gamma   90.00
#
_symmetry.space_group_name_H-M   'P 1'
#
loop_
_entity.id
_entity.type
_entity.pdbx_description
1 polymer ?
#
loop_
_entity_poly.entity_id
_entity_poly.type
_entity_poly.pdbx_seq_one_letter_code
_entity_poly.pdbx_strand_id
1 'polypeptide(L)'
;MNTWIKDGETLKGYMTHWPPQGWQECEPLLSYCRDNGIRIVACGVPLKVLRTVQAEGIRGLSKADRKLYAPPAGSGFISGFSSISRRSTDMNAPKQPVPFGPSSYLSAQARVVEDHAMSQIIMQAVIDGGANGLLVVVTGASHVMYGSRGTGLPARISKKTQKKNQVVILLDPERQFIRREGEVPVGDFLWYSAARPCNRNCFDRAEIARVMNAAGRRRDALPQDLQKGLDLGLVSPEVLQNFFDLEQYPIIKELTHRFQGFRERLLADPKFLHRLAIEEAISITTTLLAQYERRKENFFEELDYVITDTVRGIVVDFFTVWLPAPTLSFLSYADDTAVPDSVDALKGLLKSIPDNAFQKNLVGKDWNISHRVASVIVGGVKLSSVGFISSIGAVAASNLLYAIRKLINPALVTDRRTKRSPILKTAAIYGCFLGTSANLRYQIIAGIVEHRISDEFSSQTLLVNMLSFIVRTINSYWGTQQWVDLARFSGLQSQKSEPPSYQTLDSPSKAAIGCNTLKDTNIDEINNQ
;
A
#
# COMPACT_ATOMS: atom_id res chain seq x y z
N MET A 1 42.70 22.70 -11.08
CA MET A 1 42.74 22.57 -12.55
C MET A 1 41.34 22.90 -13.05
N ASN A 2 41.12 24.10 -13.60
CA ASN A 2 39.82 24.58 -14.07
C ASN A 2 39.70 24.32 -15.58
N THR A 3 39.56 23.06 -15.96
CA THR A 3 39.31 22.67 -17.35
C THR A 3 37.85 22.24 -17.47
N TRP A 4 37.07 23.02 -18.21
CA TRP A 4 35.73 22.63 -18.66
C TRP A 4 35.88 21.40 -19.55
N ILE A 5 35.43 20.23 -19.08
CA ILE A 5 35.58 19.00 -19.85
C ILE A 5 34.47 18.95 -20.90
N LYS A 6 34.86 19.07 -22.18
CA LYS A 6 33.93 19.20 -23.31
C LYS A 6 33.52 17.87 -23.96
N ASP A 7 34.23 16.77 -23.69
CA ASP A 7 34.03 15.48 -24.38
C ASP A 7 34.05 14.28 -23.41
N GLY A 8 33.18 13.31 -23.63
CA GLY A 8 33.00 12.11 -22.80
C GLY A 8 34.19 11.15 -22.87
N GLU A 9 34.81 11.00 -24.05
CA GLU A 9 36.02 10.19 -24.21
C GLU A 9 37.22 10.82 -23.47
N THR A 10 37.25 12.15 -23.37
CA THR A 10 38.26 12.86 -22.56
C THR A 10 38.08 12.61 -21.06
N LEU A 11 36.84 12.57 -20.55
CA LEU A 11 36.54 12.18 -19.16
C LEU A 11 36.94 10.73 -18.87
N LYS A 12 36.61 9.82 -19.79
CA LYS A 12 36.98 8.40 -19.72
C LYS A 12 38.49 8.21 -19.69
N GLY A 13 39.24 9.02 -20.43
CA GLY A 13 40.70 9.06 -20.41
C GLY A 13 41.31 9.37 -19.02
N TYR A 14 40.61 10.13 -18.17
CA TYR A 14 41.04 10.38 -16.78
C TYR A 14 40.68 9.23 -15.81
N MET A 15 39.81 8.31 -16.22
CA MET A 15 39.27 7.21 -15.42
C MET A 15 39.84 5.83 -15.81
N THR A 16 40.98 5.78 -16.50
CA THR A 16 41.64 4.52 -16.95
C THR A 16 41.96 3.52 -15.84
N HIS A 17 41.95 3.97 -14.58
CA HIS A 17 42.19 3.15 -13.39
C HIS A 17 40.92 2.53 -12.79
N TRP A 18 39.73 2.87 -13.31
CA TRP A 18 38.46 2.31 -12.85
C TRP A 18 38.26 0.90 -13.41
N PRO A 19 37.53 0.03 -12.69
CA PRO A 19 37.05 -1.21 -13.28
C PRO A 19 36.23 -0.92 -14.55
N PRO A 20 36.24 -1.79 -15.57
CA PRO A 20 35.52 -1.56 -16.83
C PRO A 20 34.03 -1.21 -16.65
N GLN A 21 33.40 -1.76 -15.60
CA GLN A 21 32.00 -1.54 -15.24
C GLN A 21 31.76 -0.18 -14.54
N GLY A 22 32.76 0.38 -13.85
CA GLY A 22 32.60 1.60 -13.06
C GLY A 22 32.33 2.85 -13.91
N TRP A 23 32.85 2.88 -15.16
CA TRP A 23 32.50 3.95 -16.11
C TRP A 23 31.01 3.90 -16.48
N GLN A 24 30.48 2.72 -16.78
CA GLN A 24 29.08 2.54 -17.19
C GLN A 24 28.10 2.98 -16.09
N GLU A 25 28.45 2.78 -14.82
CA GLU A 25 27.63 3.21 -13.68
C GLU A 25 27.59 4.73 -13.50
N CYS A 26 28.69 5.43 -13.78
CA CYS A 26 28.80 6.88 -13.56
C CYS A 26 28.56 7.73 -14.82
N GLU A 27 28.64 7.13 -16.01
CA GLU A 27 28.48 7.80 -17.30
C GLU A 27 27.18 8.62 -17.42
N PRO A 28 26.00 8.13 -16.98
CA PRO A 28 24.77 8.91 -17.05
C PRO A 28 24.84 10.20 -16.21
N LEU A 29 25.42 10.11 -14.99
CA LEU A 29 25.55 11.25 -14.09
C LEU A 29 26.55 12.29 -14.63
N LEU A 30 27.71 11.83 -15.11
CA LEU A 30 28.74 12.71 -15.67
C LEU A 30 28.26 13.39 -16.96
N SER A 31 27.52 12.66 -17.82
CA SER A 31 26.91 13.21 -19.02
C SER A 31 25.85 14.26 -18.68
N TYR A 32 24.98 13.98 -17.70
CA TYR A 32 24.01 14.96 -17.20
C TYR A 32 24.68 16.24 -16.69
N CYS A 33 25.75 16.12 -15.90
CA CYS A 33 26.50 17.28 -15.42
C CYS A 33 27.10 18.09 -16.56
N ARG A 34 27.68 17.43 -17.57
CA ARG A 34 28.21 18.10 -18.77
C ARG A 34 27.10 18.85 -19.53
N ASP A 35 26.01 18.16 -19.83
CA ASP A 35 24.93 18.68 -20.68
C ASP A 35 24.22 19.88 -20.03
N ASN A 36 24.22 19.94 -18.70
CA ASN A 36 23.67 21.05 -17.92
C ASN A 36 24.72 22.07 -17.43
N GLY A 37 25.99 21.95 -17.88
CA GLY A 37 27.05 22.89 -17.50
C GLY A 37 27.43 22.89 -16.02
N ILE A 38 27.18 21.80 -15.30
CA ILE A 38 27.50 21.64 -13.88
C ILE A 38 29.02 21.43 -13.71
N ARG A 39 29.66 22.27 -12.88
CA ARG A 39 31.09 22.16 -12.58
C ARG A 39 31.38 20.89 -11.79
N ILE A 40 32.23 20.03 -12.33
CA ILE A 40 32.68 18.79 -11.67
C ILE A 40 33.99 19.06 -10.92
N VAL A 41 34.07 18.63 -9.66
CA VAL A 41 35.27 18.75 -8.82
C VAL A 41 35.69 17.37 -8.32
N ALA A 42 36.88 16.94 -8.70
CA ALA A 42 37.44 15.67 -8.23
C ALA A 42 37.83 15.79 -6.75
N CYS A 43 37.26 14.94 -5.90
CA CYS A 43 37.49 14.96 -4.45
C CYS A 43 38.46 13.87 -3.97
N GLY A 44 38.84 12.91 -4.84
CA GLY A 44 39.69 11.78 -4.47
C GLY A 44 41.18 12.12 -4.35
N VAL A 45 41.92 11.24 -3.66
CA VAL A 45 43.39 11.29 -3.55
C VAL A 45 44.03 10.49 -4.69
N PRO A 46 45.15 10.93 -5.28
CA PRO A 46 45.86 10.14 -6.28
C PRO A 46 46.21 8.74 -5.78
N LEU A 47 45.95 7.71 -6.59
CA LEU A 47 46.18 6.30 -6.22
C LEU A 47 47.61 6.02 -5.77
N LYS A 48 48.60 6.72 -6.34
CA LYS A 48 50.01 6.60 -5.93
C LYS A 48 50.18 6.92 -4.43
N VAL A 49 49.56 8.00 -3.96
CA VAL A 49 49.60 8.43 -2.56
C VAL A 49 48.92 7.40 -1.67
N LEU A 50 47.72 6.94 -2.04
CA LEU A 50 46.98 5.93 -1.26
C LEU A 50 47.75 4.61 -1.16
N ARG A 51 48.32 4.11 -2.26
CA ARG A 51 49.13 2.88 -2.28
C ARG A 51 50.39 3.01 -1.43
N THR A 52 51.08 4.16 -1.48
CA THR A 52 52.24 4.41 -0.61
C THR A 52 51.86 4.41 0.87
N VAL A 53 50.73 5.02 1.25
CA VAL A 53 50.26 4.99 2.64
C VAL A 53 49.83 3.58 3.06
N GLN A 54 49.20 2.82 2.17
CA GLN A 54 48.82 1.43 2.47
C GLN A 54 50.03 0.51 2.63
N ALA A 55 51.12 0.75 1.91
CA ALA A 55 52.35 -0.05 1.97
C ALA A 55 53.29 0.36 3.12
N GLU A 56 53.48 1.67 3.32
CA GLU A 56 54.55 2.21 4.17
C GLU A 56 54.05 3.19 5.25
N GLY A 57 52.75 3.49 5.25
CA GLY A 57 52.13 4.49 6.11
C GLY A 57 52.41 5.93 5.68
N ILE A 58 51.91 6.89 6.46
CA ILE A 58 52.07 8.35 6.17
C ILE A 58 53.56 8.77 6.12
N ARG A 59 54.44 7.99 6.77
CA ARG A 59 55.89 8.22 6.78
C ARG A 59 56.57 7.83 5.45
N GLY A 60 55.94 6.99 4.63
CA GLY A 60 56.43 6.67 3.28
C GLY A 60 56.17 7.77 2.25
N LEU A 61 55.26 8.71 2.54
CA LEU A 61 54.98 9.84 1.65
C LEU A 61 56.18 10.79 1.54
N SER A 62 56.37 11.34 0.33
CA SER A 62 57.34 12.42 0.08
C SER A 62 57.03 13.64 0.96
N LYS A 63 58.03 14.51 1.20
CA LYS A 63 57.80 15.73 2.02
C LYS A 63 56.70 16.62 1.44
N ALA A 64 56.60 16.69 0.11
CA ALA A 64 55.57 17.45 -0.59
C ALA A 64 54.18 16.81 -0.42
N ASP A 65 54.06 15.51 -0.68
CA ASP A 65 52.79 14.78 -0.56
C ASP A 65 52.31 14.74 0.89
N ARG A 66 53.21 14.59 1.85
CA ARG A 66 52.88 14.63 3.27
C ARG A 66 52.34 16.00 3.69
N LYS A 67 52.92 17.09 3.19
CA LYS A 67 52.41 18.44 3.47
C LYS A 67 51.03 18.67 2.87
N LEU A 68 50.74 18.07 1.72
CA LEU A 68 49.49 18.27 0.99
C LEU A 68 48.35 17.37 1.49
N TYR A 69 48.64 16.11 1.81
CA TYR A 69 47.61 15.09 2.06
C TYR A 69 47.55 14.60 3.51
N ALA A 70 48.61 14.75 4.31
CA ALA A 70 48.59 14.25 5.68
C ALA A 70 47.92 15.27 6.62
N PRO A 71 46.97 14.83 7.48
CA PRO A 71 46.35 15.74 8.43
C PRO A 71 47.37 16.22 9.48
N PRO A 72 47.33 17.50 9.90
CA PRO A 72 48.20 18.00 10.94
C PRO A 72 47.91 17.33 12.27
N ALA A 73 48.93 17.22 13.13
CA ALA A 73 48.78 16.68 14.48
C ALA A 73 47.72 17.48 15.26
N GLY A 74 46.86 16.78 16.02
CA GLY A 74 45.78 17.43 16.78
C GLY A 74 44.55 17.87 15.97
N SER A 75 44.54 17.69 14.65
CA SER A 75 43.41 18.06 13.77
C SER A 75 42.10 17.26 13.96
N GLY A 76 42.07 16.32 14.90
CA GLY A 76 40.94 15.43 15.15
C GLY A 76 40.75 14.32 14.10
N PHE A 77 41.49 14.32 12.99
CA PHE A 77 41.50 13.24 12.00
C PHE A 77 42.12 11.95 12.54
N ILE A 78 43.10 12.07 13.43
CA ILE A 78 43.84 10.94 14.03
C ILE A 78 43.18 10.47 15.36
N SER A 79 42.44 11.34 16.05
CA SER A 79 41.92 11.09 17.41
C SER A 79 40.72 10.13 17.49
N GLY A 80 40.21 9.65 16.36
CA GLY A 80 39.08 8.72 16.31
C GLY A 80 39.47 7.24 16.35
N PHE A 81 40.75 6.91 16.15
CA PHE A 81 41.23 5.53 15.96
C PHE A 81 41.88 4.92 17.20
N SER A 82 42.11 5.70 18.25
CA SER A 82 42.81 5.27 19.47
C SER A 82 41.95 4.43 20.43
N SER A 83 40.69 4.14 20.09
CA SER A 83 39.88 3.19 20.85
C SER A 83 39.30 2.13 19.92
N ILE A 84 40.13 1.16 19.52
CA ILE A 84 39.66 -0.20 19.23
C ILE A 84 39.16 -0.77 20.57
N SER A 85 38.03 -0.25 21.06
CA SER A 85 37.19 -1.02 21.95
C SER A 85 36.77 -2.21 21.11
N ARG A 86 37.09 -3.40 21.63
CA ARG A 86 36.94 -4.72 21.01
C ARG A 86 35.47 -5.11 20.72
N ARG A 87 34.58 -4.13 20.53
CA ARG A 87 33.12 -4.28 20.48
C ARG A 87 32.39 -3.53 19.36
N SER A 88 33.05 -2.79 18.47
CA SER A 88 32.41 -2.25 17.26
C SER A 88 32.96 -2.95 16.02
N THR A 89 32.23 -3.99 15.65
CA THR A 89 32.37 -4.83 14.48
C THR A 89 32.18 -4.01 13.19
N ASP A 90 33.23 -3.36 12.69
CA ASP A 90 33.30 -2.74 11.34
C ASP A 90 33.47 -3.81 10.23
N MET A 91 32.86 -4.99 10.37
CA MET A 91 33.22 -6.17 9.57
C MET A 91 32.40 -6.46 8.31
N ASN A 92 31.33 -5.73 7.98
CA ASN A 92 30.44 -6.19 6.90
C ASN A 92 29.95 -5.06 5.98
N ALA A 93 30.87 -4.42 5.26
CA ALA A 93 30.59 -4.06 3.86
C ALA A 93 30.79 -5.31 2.99
N PRO A 94 30.11 -5.49 1.85
CA PRO A 94 30.31 -6.64 0.97
C PRO A 94 31.79 -6.80 0.66
N LYS A 95 32.36 -7.93 1.06
CA LYS A 95 33.76 -8.26 0.89
C LYS A 95 34.05 -8.43 -0.61
N GLN A 96 34.61 -7.41 -1.26
CA GLN A 96 35.52 -7.69 -2.37
C GLN A 96 36.85 -8.18 -1.80
N PRO A 97 37.40 -9.31 -2.27
CA PRO A 97 38.65 -9.84 -1.78
C PRO A 97 39.80 -9.00 -2.34
N VAL A 98 40.13 -7.91 -1.64
CA VAL A 98 41.40 -7.21 -1.87
C VAL A 98 42.46 -7.91 -1.00
N PRO A 99 43.68 -8.20 -1.50
CA PRO A 99 44.68 -9.02 -0.78
C PRO A 99 45.17 -8.43 0.56
N PHE A 100 44.84 -7.17 0.86
CA PHE A 100 45.19 -6.49 2.09
C PHE A 100 43.92 -6.21 2.89
N GLY A 101 43.73 -6.97 3.97
CA GLY A 101 42.51 -6.91 4.78
C GLY A 101 42.23 -5.55 5.44
N PRO A 102 40.97 -5.27 5.80
CA PRO A 102 40.53 -3.99 6.38
C PRO A 102 40.97 -3.76 7.84
N SER A 103 41.75 -4.67 8.46
CA SER A 103 42.16 -4.57 9.87
C SER A 103 43.57 -4.05 10.11
N SER A 104 44.29 -3.60 9.09
CA SER A 104 45.64 -3.06 9.27
C SER A 104 45.61 -1.57 9.66
N TYR A 105 46.48 -1.18 10.59
CA TYR A 105 46.68 0.23 10.96
C TYR A 105 47.03 1.12 9.73
N LEU A 106 47.66 0.55 8.70
CA LEU A 106 48.02 1.23 7.46
C LEU A 106 46.78 1.52 6.58
N SER A 107 45.83 0.58 6.49
CA SER A 107 44.55 0.79 5.81
C SER A 107 43.74 1.91 6.48
N ALA A 108 43.75 1.97 7.81
CA ALA A 108 43.15 3.06 8.57
C ALA A 108 43.87 4.41 8.33
N GLN A 109 45.20 4.41 8.23
CA GLN A 109 45.96 5.61 7.87
C GLN A 109 45.64 6.11 6.46
N ALA A 110 45.52 5.21 5.49
CA ALA A 110 45.14 5.58 4.12
C ALA A 110 43.76 6.23 4.10
N ARG A 111 42.82 5.69 4.86
CA ARG A 111 41.48 6.28 5.01
C ARG A 111 41.51 7.68 5.60
N VAL A 112 42.33 7.89 6.63
CA VAL A 112 42.52 9.21 7.26
C VAL A 112 43.05 10.25 6.27
N VAL A 113 44.01 9.86 5.44
CA VAL A 113 44.57 10.72 4.39
C VAL A 113 43.52 11.06 3.34
N GLU A 114 42.72 10.07 2.95
CA GLU A 114 41.61 10.22 2.00
C GLU A 114 40.56 11.22 2.51
N ASP A 115 40.01 10.98 3.71
CA ASP A 115 39.01 11.84 4.35
C ASP A 115 39.54 13.27 4.57
N HIS A 116 40.82 13.40 4.93
CA HIS A 116 41.44 14.71 5.11
C HIS A 116 41.48 15.50 3.80
N ALA A 117 41.99 14.90 2.73
CA ALA A 117 42.08 15.53 1.42
C ALA A 117 40.69 15.90 0.87
N MET A 118 39.72 14.99 0.94
CA MET A 118 38.32 15.27 0.58
C MET A 118 37.77 16.46 1.36
N SER A 119 38.04 16.55 2.67
CA SER A 119 37.54 17.66 3.48
C SER A 119 38.09 19.01 3.01
N GLN A 120 39.37 19.07 2.60
CA GLN A 120 39.98 20.30 2.11
C GLN A 120 39.39 20.71 0.76
N ILE A 121 39.23 19.74 -0.15
CA ILE A 121 38.66 19.99 -1.48
C ILE A 121 37.21 20.45 -1.38
N ILE A 122 36.39 19.79 -0.55
CA ILE A 122 34.98 20.17 -0.34
C ILE A 122 34.90 21.58 0.25
N MET A 123 35.70 21.91 1.26
CA MET A 123 35.70 23.26 1.82
C MET A 123 36.09 24.31 0.79
N GLN A 124 37.11 24.05 -0.03
CA GLN A 124 37.49 24.96 -1.10
C GLN A 124 36.38 25.11 -2.14
N ALA A 125 35.72 24.03 -2.53
CA ALA A 125 34.61 24.06 -3.48
C ALA A 125 33.39 24.83 -2.93
N VAL A 126 33.12 24.74 -1.63
CA VAL A 126 32.07 25.53 -0.97
C VAL A 126 32.43 27.02 -0.99
N ILE A 127 33.69 27.38 -0.73
CA ILE A 127 34.15 28.77 -0.80
C ILE A 127 34.06 29.31 -2.22
N ASP A 128 34.52 28.54 -3.21
CA ASP A 128 34.45 28.89 -4.64
C ASP A 128 33.00 29.07 -5.13
N GLY A 129 32.05 28.31 -4.58
CA GLY A 129 30.63 28.34 -4.96
C GLY A 129 29.84 29.54 -4.43
N GLY A 130 30.40 30.31 -3.49
CA GLY A 130 29.75 31.48 -2.89
C GLY A 130 28.52 31.14 -2.04
N ALA A 131 27.74 32.16 -1.65
CA ALA A 131 26.64 32.03 -0.69
C ALA A 131 25.40 31.27 -1.20
N ASN A 132 25.22 31.17 -2.53
CA ASN A 132 24.04 30.59 -3.18
C ASN A 132 24.34 29.28 -3.95
N GLY A 133 25.59 28.79 -3.90
CA GLY A 133 25.99 27.58 -4.61
C GLY A 133 25.53 26.31 -3.89
N LEU A 134 24.97 25.35 -4.63
CA LEU A 134 24.70 24.00 -4.15
C LEU A 134 25.86 23.08 -4.54
N LEU A 135 26.48 22.42 -3.56
CA LEU A 135 27.49 21.40 -3.79
C LEU A 135 26.93 20.02 -3.47
N VAL A 136 26.87 19.15 -4.48
CA VAL A 136 26.51 17.73 -4.31
C VAL A 136 27.79 16.91 -4.30
N VAL A 137 28.01 16.18 -3.20
CA VAL A 137 29.19 15.31 -3.04
C VAL A 137 28.74 13.85 -3.14
N VAL A 138 29.20 13.16 -4.17
CA VAL A 138 28.96 11.72 -4.37
C VAL A 138 30.20 10.96 -3.94
N THR A 139 30.06 10.08 -2.95
CA THR A 139 31.15 9.29 -2.38
C THR A 139 30.62 7.99 -1.76
N GLY A 140 31.51 7.08 -1.39
CA GLY A 140 31.14 5.86 -0.67
C GLY A 140 30.51 6.18 0.69
N ALA A 141 29.47 5.41 1.07
CA ALA A 141 28.70 5.63 2.29
C ALA A 141 29.58 5.77 3.55
N SER A 142 30.64 4.96 3.65
CA SER A 142 31.58 4.97 4.78
C SER A 142 32.26 6.32 5.03
N HIS A 143 32.31 7.24 4.05
CA HIS A 143 32.91 8.56 4.22
C HIS A 143 31.96 9.54 4.91
N VAL A 144 30.66 9.40 4.62
CA VAL A 144 29.63 10.37 5.02
C VAL A 144 28.81 9.92 6.21
N MET A 145 28.78 8.61 6.49
CA MET A 145 28.10 8.05 7.65
C MET A 145 28.58 8.73 8.94
N TYR A 146 27.65 9.13 9.80
CA TYR A 146 27.98 9.74 11.08
C TYR A 146 28.69 8.75 12.01
N GLY A 147 28.39 7.46 11.92
CA GLY A 147 29.01 6.42 12.75
C GLY A 147 28.67 6.57 14.25
N SER A 148 29.22 5.70 15.10
CA SER A 148 28.89 5.66 16.54
C SER A 148 29.26 6.91 17.33
N ARG A 149 30.17 7.75 16.79
CA ARG A 149 30.64 8.99 17.42
C ARG A 149 30.35 10.26 16.60
N GLY A 150 29.62 10.17 15.49
CA GLY A 150 29.39 11.35 14.64
C GLY A 150 30.67 11.89 14.00
N THR A 151 31.58 11.03 13.51
CA THR A 151 32.93 11.42 13.05
C THR A 151 33.16 11.33 11.54
N GLY A 152 32.10 11.13 10.75
CA GLY A 152 32.17 11.18 9.29
C GLY A 152 32.63 12.53 8.76
N LEU A 153 32.94 12.57 7.46
CA LEU A 153 33.39 13.77 6.75
C LEU A 153 32.48 15.00 6.99
N PRO A 154 31.14 14.90 6.98
CA PRO A 154 30.25 16.04 7.22
C PRO A 154 30.43 16.63 8.62
N ALA A 155 30.63 15.80 9.65
CA ALA A 155 30.86 16.30 11.01
C ALA A 155 32.19 17.08 11.11
N ARG A 156 33.22 16.63 10.39
CA ARG A 156 34.54 17.28 10.36
C ARG A 156 34.51 18.62 9.64
N ILE A 157 33.77 18.70 8.53
CA ILE A 157 33.54 19.94 7.78
C ILE A 157 32.72 20.91 8.62
N SER A 158 31.65 20.44 9.28
CA SER A 158 30.77 21.28 10.11
C SER A 158 31.48 21.96 11.27
N LYS A 159 32.58 21.38 11.81
CA LYS A 159 33.40 22.03 12.85
C LYS A 159 34.17 23.25 12.32
N LYS A 160 34.38 23.33 11.01
CA LYS A 160 35.15 24.38 10.34
C LYS A 160 34.26 25.40 9.61
N THR A 161 32.94 25.19 9.56
CA THR A 161 31.99 26.08 8.90
C THR A 161 30.97 26.65 9.90
N GLN A 162 30.63 27.94 9.77
CA GLN A 162 29.77 28.64 10.74
C GLN A 162 28.27 28.32 10.62
N LYS A 163 27.80 27.75 9.51
CA LYS A 163 26.37 27.43 9.28
C LYS A 163 26.20 25.98 8.81
N LYS A 164 25.23 25.28 9.42
CA LYS A 164 24.85 23.90 9.06
C LYS A 164 23.82 23.89 7.93
N ASN A 165 24.29 23.94 6.69
CA ASN A 165 23.46 23.76 5.49
C ASN A 165 23.84 22.47 4.76
N GLN A 166 24.22 21.42 5.50
CA GLN A 166 24.59 20.12 4.92
C GLN A 166 23.52 19.08 5.24
N VAL A 167 23.29 18.18 4.29
CA VAL A 167 22.37 17.05 4.43
C VAL A 167 23.08 15.79 3.92
N VAL A 168 23.02 14.70 4.69
CA VAL A 168 23.56 13.40 4.33
C VAL A 168 22.44 12.48 3.90
N ILE A 169 22.49 12.06 2.64
CA ILE A 169 21.58 11.07 2.05
C ILE A 169 22.37 9.80 1.75
N LEU A 170 21.96 8.67 2.33
CA LEU A 170 22.52 7.36 2.00
C LEU A 170 21.61 6.65 1.00
N LEU A 171 22.19 6.27 -0.15
CA LEU A 171 21.48 5.58 -1.22
C LEU A 171 21.62 4.06 -1.04
N ASP A 172 20.48 3.38 -1.03
CA ASP A 172 20.29 1.94 -0.87
C ASP A 172 21.15 1.29 0.23
N PRO A 173 21.10 1.77 1.49
CA PRO A 173 21.89 1.17 2.56
C PRO A 173 21.40 -0.25 2.84
N GLU A 174 22.28 -1.25 2.74
CA GLU A 174 21.90 -2.66 2.81
C GLU A 174 21.10 -3.03 4.07
N ARG A 175 21.44 -2.45 5.23
CA ARG A 175 20.74 -2.62 6.51
C ARG A 175 20.95 -1.42 7.43
N GLN A 176 19.94 -1.05 8.20
CA GLN A 176 20.18 -0.23 9.40
C GLN A 176 20.71 -1.12 10.52
N PHE A 177 21.78 -0.68 11.16
CA PHE A 177 22.18 -1.25 12.43
C PHE A 177 21.21 -0.80 13.51
N ILE A 178 20.85 -1.71 14.41
CA ILE A 178 20.01 -1.38 15.56
C ILE A 178 20.80 -0.40 16.44
N ARG A 179 20.39 0.87 16.44
CA ARG A 179 20.96 1.90 17.30
C ARG A 179 20.45 1.76 18.73
N ARG A 180 21.31 2.08 19.68
CA ARG A 180 20.90 2.33 21.07
C ARG A 180 20.35 3.74 21.22
N GLU A 181 19.48 3.93 22.20
CA GLU A 181 18.99 5.26 22.55
C GLU A 181 20.18 6.16 22.92
N GLY A 182 20.27 7.33 22.30
CA GLY A 182 21.40 8.26 22.42
C GLY A 182 22.50 8.13 21.36
N GLU A 183 22.49 7.08 20.51
CA GLU A 183 23.41 6.99 19.37
C GLU A 183 22.92 7.85 18.20
N VAL A 184 23.87 8.55 17.55
CA VAL A 184 23.61 9.44 16.40
C VAL A 184 23.07 8.61 15.23
N PRO A 185 22.09 9.11 14.45
CA PRO A 185 21.63 8.43 13.24
C PRO A 185 22.78 8.22 12.25
N VAL A 186 22.65 7.27 11.35
CA VAL A 186 23.72 6.91 10.39
C VAL A 186 23.87 7.99 9.29
N GLY A 187 22.79 8.71 8.99
CA GLY A 187 22.70 9.87 8.09
C GLY A 187 21.38 10.61 8.35
N ASP A 188 21.11 11.69 7.61
CA ASP A 188 19.87 12.47 7.78
C ASP A 188 18.69 11.82 7.03
N PHE A 189 18.95 11.33 5.81
CA PHE A 189 17.98 10.59 5.00
C PHE A 189 18.55 9.27 4.52
N LEU A 190 17.71 8.25 4.51
CA LEU A 190 18.03 6.91 4.03
C LEU A 190 17.08 6.60 2.87
N TRP A 191 17.64 6.51 1.67
CA TRP A 191 16.87 6.28 0.45
C TRP A 191 17.00 4.82 0.05
N TYR A 192 15.98 4.02 0.30
CA TYR A 192 15.94 2.61 -0.09
C TYR A 192 15.50 2.45 -1.54
N SER A 193 16.14 1.53 -2.27
CA SER A 193 15.66 1.16 -3.60
C SER A 193 14.34 0.40 -3.49
N ALA A 194 13.34 0.79 -4.28
CA ALA A 194 12.09 0.03 -4.37
C ALA A 194 12.31 -1.41 -4.88
N ALA A 195 13.42 -1.64 -5.61
CA ALA A 195 13.77 -2.92 -6.19
C ALA A 195 14.25 -3.97 -5.17
N ARG A 196 14.57 -3.56 -3.94
CA ARG A 196 15.00 -4.48 -2.87
C ARG A 196 14.05 -4.36 -1.67
N PRO A 197 13.15 -5.34 -1.45
CA PRO A 197 12.34 -5.37 -0.24
C PRO A 197 13.24 -5.47 0.99
N CYS A 198 13.12 -4.48 1.88
CA CYS A 198 13.71 -4.61 3.20
C CYS A 198 12.89 -5.60 4.03
N ASN A 199 13.53 -6.70 4.44
CA ASN A 199 12.90 -7.81 5.15
C ASN A 199 13.19 -7.83 6.66
N ARG A 200 14.13 -7.00 7.13
CA ARG A 200 14.51 -6.93 8.55
C ARG A 200 15.20 -5.62 8.88
N ASN A 201 14.86 -5.03 10.03
CA ASN A 201 15.45 -3.79 10.56
C ASN A 201 15.42 -2.63 9.53
N CYS A 202 14.25 -2.42 8.94
CA CYS A 202 14.01 -1.38 7.94
C CYS A 202 13.85 0.00 8.58
N PHE A 203 13.29 0.02 9.78
CA PHE A 203 13.07 1.23 10.55
C PHE A 203 13.89 1.23 11.84
N ASP A 204 14.36 2.41 12.19
CA ASP A 204 15.24 2.61 13.33
C ASP A 204 14.49 2.42 14.66
N ARG A 205 15.05 1.58 15.54
CA ARG A 205 14.41 1.29 16.84
C ARG A 205 14.36 2.49 17.78
N ALA A 206 15.30 3.45 17.66
CA ALA A 206 15.28 4.65 18.49
C ALA A 206 14.19 5.63 18.02
N GLU A 207 13.96 5.75 16.71
CA GLU A 207 12.82 6.48 16.14
C GLU A 207 11.48 5.92 16.64
N ILE A 208 11.33 4.60 16.54
CA ILE A 208 10.16 3.87 17.04
C ILE A 208 9.97 4.09 18.55
N ALA A 209 11.05 4.01 19.34
CA ALA A 209 11.00 4.29 20.77
C ALA A 209 10.54 5.73 21.05
N ARG A 210 10.99 6.71 20.25
CA ARG A 210 10.53 8.09 20.38
C ARG A 210 9.03 8.22 20.14
N VAL A 211 8.49 7.60 19.09
CA VAL A 211 7.04 7.61 18.79
C VAL A 211 6.25 6.92 19.90
N MET A 212 6.71 5.75 20.37
CA MET A 212 6.09 5.03 21.50
C MET A 212 6.06 5.88 22.78
N ASN A 213 7.19 6.52 23.11
CA ASN A 213 7.34 7.36 24.30
C ASN A 213 6.48 8.63 24.19
N ALA A 214 6.44 9.27 23.01
CA ALA A 214 5.59 10.43 22.76
C ALA A 214 4.10 10.11 22.93
N ALA A 215 3.68 8.91 22.52
CA ALA A 215 2.32 8.42 22.73
C ALA A 215 2.05 7.90 24.16
N GLY A 216 3.06 7.85 25.04
CA GLY A 216 2.94 7.27 26.39
C GLY A 216 2.55 5.80 26.38
N ARG A 217 2.88 5.06 25.30
CA ARG A 217 2.50 3.66 25.11
C ARG A 217 3.67 2.73 25.37
N ARG A 218 3.35 1.55 25.92
CA ARG A 218 4.29 0.45 26.10
C ARG A 218 4.06 -0.61 25.01
N ARG A 219 5.10 -1.37 24.67
CA ARG A 219 5.04 -2.37 23.58
C ARG A 219 4.06 -3.50 23.86
N ASP A 220 3.94 -3.91 25.12
CA ASP A 220 3.01 -4.94 25.59
C ASP A 220 1.54 -4.56 25.40
N ALA A 221 1.24 -3.25 25.30
CA ALA A 221 -0.11 -2.76 25.06
C ALA A 221 -0.52 -2.81 23.58
N LEU A 222 0.40 -3.09 22.65
CA LEU A 222 0.09 -3.18 21.23
C LEU A 222 -0.49 -4.55 20.86
N PRO A 223 -1.27 -4.66 19.78
CA PRO A 223 -1.63 -5.94 19.20
C PRO A 223 -0.42 -6.81 18.79
N GLN A 224 -0.58 -8.14 18.85
CA GLN A 224 0.53 -9.10 18.69
C GLN A 224 1.24 -9.04 17.33
N ASP A 225 0.52 -8.75 16.25
CA ASP A 225 1.08 -8.57 14.91
C ASP A 225 1.96 -7.32 14.81
N LEU A 226 1.56 -6.21 15.45
CA LEU A 226 2.38 -5.00 15.56
C LEU A 226 3.61 -5.25 16.42
N GLN A 227 3.47 -5.97 17.54
CA GLN A 227 4.62 -6.35 18.37
C GLN A 227 5.65 -7.15 17.56
N LYS A 228 5.21 -8.20 16.87
CA LYS A 228 6.07 -9.01 16.00
C LYS A 228 6.68 -8.21 14.85
N GLY A 229 5.91 -7.31 14.24
CA GLY A 229 6.41 -6.39 13.22
C GLY A 229 7.50 -5.45 13.74
N LEU A 230 7.37 -4.96 14.98
CA LEU A 230 8.37 -4.15 15.65
C LEU A 230 9.64 -4.95 15.98
N ASP A 231 9.51 -6.21 16.38
CA ASP A 231 10.66 -7.10 16.65
C ASP A 231 11.50 -7.33 15.39
N LEU A 232 10.81 -7.47 14.26
CA LEU A 232 11.43 -7.59 12.92
C LEU A 232 11.93 -6.24 12.37
N GLY A 233 11.52 -5.11 12.96
CA GLY A 233 11.87 -3.77 12.50
C GLY A 233 11.20 -3.38 11.18
N LEU A 234 9.97 -3.84 10.95
CA LEU A 234 9.19 -3.65 9.73
C LEU A 234 8.08 -2.60 9.86
N VAL A 235 7.76 -2.17 11.08
CA VAL A 235 6.75 -1.14 11.34
C VAL A 235 7.39 0.24 11.21
N SER A 236 6.83 1.09 10.36
CA SER A 236 7.33 2.45 10.20
C SER A 236 6.84 3.38 11.32
N PRO A 237 7.57 4.45 11.63
CA PRO A 237 7.13 5.46 12.59
C PRO A 237 5.77 6.07 12.24
N GLU A 238 5.50 6.30 10.95
CA GLU A 238 4.25 6.87 10.45
C GLU A 238 3.08 5.91 10.65
N VAL A 239 3.27 4.62 10.35
CA VAL A 239 2.23 3.60 10.56
C VAL A 239 1.91 3.45 12.04
N LEU A 240 2.92 3.54 12.91
CA LEU A 240 2.73 3.51 14.35
C LEU A 240 2.00 4.76 14.87
N GLN A 241 2.34 5.95 14.34
CA GLN A 241 1.64 7.19 14.66
C GLN A 241 0.17 7.12 14.22
N ASN A 242 -0.09 6.69 12.97
CA ASN A 242 -1.45 6.50 12.45
C ASN A 242 -2.25 5.51 13.32
N PHE A 243 -1.62 4.45 13.82
CA PHE A 243 -2.27 3.53 14.75
C PHE A 243 -2.70 4.23 16.04
N PHE A 244 -1.82 5.05 16.63
CA PHE A 244 -2.16 5.82 17.84
C PHE A 244 -3.22 6.89 17.59
N ASP A 245 -3.24 7.51 16.42
CA ASP A 245 -4.28 8.45 16.03
C ASP A 245 -5.64 7.77 15.92
N LEU A 246 -5.70 6.54 15.40
CA LEU A 246 -6.91 5.72 15.39
C LEU A 246 -7.38 5.32 16.80
N GLU A 247 -6.46 5.09 17.75
CA GLU A 247 -6.79 4.75 19.13
C GLU A 247 -7.46 5.88 19.93
N GLN A 248 -7.40 7.13 19.43
CA GLN A 248 -8.07 8.27 20.07
C GLN A 248 -9.59 8.09 20.12
N TYR A 249 -10.15 7.29 19.22
CA TYR A 249 -11.58 6.99 19.14
C TYR A 249 -11.89 5.64 19.82
N PRO A 250 -12.69 5.59 20.90
CA PRO A 250 -12.89 4.37 21.70
C PRO A 250 -13.42 3.16 20.91
N ILE A 251 -14.37 3.39 19.98
CA ILE A 251 -14.95 2.33 19.16
C ILE A 251 -13.90 1.79 18.16
N ILE A 252 -13.13 2.69 17.54
CA ILE A 252 -12.09 2.31 16.57
C ILE A 252 -10.96 1.59 17.29
N LYS A 253 -10.58 2.04 18.48
CA LYS A 253 -9.60 1.34 19.32
C LYS A 253 -10.03 -0.09 19.58
N GLU A 254 -11.25 -0.32 20.03
CA GLU A 254 -11.73 -1.67 20.32
C GLU A 254 -11.73 -2.54 19.05
N LEU A 255 -12.15 -1.96 17.93
CA LEU A 255 -12.18 -2.62 16.62
C LEU A 255 -10.77 -3.00 16.16
N THR A 256 -9.81 -2.07 16.22
CA THR A 256 -8.42 -2.28 15.80
C THR A 256 -7.67 -3.20 16.74
N HIS A 257 -8.04 -3.31 18.02
CA HIS A 257 -7.42 -4.27 18.94
C HIS A 257 -7.95 -5.69 18.73
N ARG A 258 -9.28 -5.87 18.64
CA ARG A 258 -9.90 -7.19 18.51
C ARG A 258 -9.78 -7.79 17.11
N PHE A 259 -9.88 -6.97 16.07
CA PHE A 259 -9.98 -7.46 14.70
C PHE A 259 -8.79 -7.03 13.86
N GLN A 260 -7.85 -7.96 13.66
CA GLN A 260 -6.67 -7.74 12.81
C GLN A 260 -7.04 -7.24 11.42
N GLY A 261 -8.08 -7.82 10.79
CA GLY A 261 -8.47 -7.42 9.43
C GLY A 261 -8.91 -5.96 9.31
N PHE A 262 -9.50 -5.38 10.36
CA PHE A 262 -9.84 -3.95 10.39
C PHE A 262 -8.61 -3.10 10.61
N ARG A 263 -7.72 -3.52 11.52
CA ARG A 263 -6.43 -2.84 11.77
C ARG A 263 -5.59 -2.76 10.50
N GLU A 264 -5.41 -3.87 9.78
CA GLU A 264 -4.60 -3.92 8.55
C GLU A 264 -5.18 -3.03 7.44
N ARG A 265 -6.51 -2.92 7.33
CA ARG A 265 -7.19 -2.06 6.33
C ARG A 265 -7.16 -0.60 6.70
N LEU A 266 -7.42 -0.26 7.96
CA LEU A 266 -7.39 1.12 8.44
C LEU A 266 -5.98 1.73 8.39
N LEU A 267 -4.95 0.92 8.64
CA LEU A 267 -3.55 1.35 8.49
C LEU A 267 -3.12 1.47 7.02
N ALA A 268 -3.71 0.69 6.12
CA ALA A 268 -3.46 0.80 4.68
C ALA A 268 -4.26 1.94 4.02
N ASP A 269 -5.49 2.18 4.48
CA ASP A 269 -6.43 3.16 3.97
C ASP A 269 -7.21 3.82 5.13
N PRO A 270 -6.82 5.04 5.55
CA PRO A 270 -7.50 5.74 6.64
C PRO A 270 -8.94 6.15 6.28
N LYS A 271 -9.30 6.15 4.98
CA LYS A 271 -10.66 6.50 4.49
C LYS A 271 -11.57 5.27 4.38
N PHE A 272 -11.06 4.07 4.68
CA PHE A 272 -11.79 2.82 4.52
C PHE A 272 -13.16 2.81 5.20
N LEU A 273 -13.25 3.27 6.45
CA LEU A 273 -14.53 3.28 7.18
C LEU A 273 -15.54 4.25 6.58
N HIS A 274 -15.10 5.40 6.06
CA HIS A 274 -16.00 6.33 5.37
C HIS A 274 -16.55 5.70 4.09
N ARG A 275 -15.69 5.03 3.31
CA ARG A 275 -16.07 4.32 2.09
C ARG A 275 -17.08 3.20 2.37
N LEU A 276 -16.82 2.41 3.41
CA LEU A 276 -17.73 1.37 3.87
C LEU A 276 -19.07 1.97 4.34
N ALA A 277 -19.04 3.01 5.17
CA ALA A 277 -20.25 3.65 5.67
C ALA A 277 -21.11 4.26 4.55
N ILE A 278 -20.47 4.87 3.54
CA ILE A 278 -21.16 5.40 2.36
C ILE A 278 -21.83 4.27 1.57
N GLU A 279 -21.13 3.16 1.34
CA GLU A 279 -21.70 2.01 0.64
C GLU A 279 -22.92 1.43 1.36
N GLU A 280 -22.77 1.14 2.65
CA GLU A 280 -23.85 0.58 3.47
C GLU A 280 -25.04 1.52 3.54
N ALA A 281 -24.82 2.83 3.69
CA ALA A 281 -25.88 3.81 3.69
C ALA A 281 -26.63 3.84 2.35
N ILE A 282 -25.92 3.87 1.21
CA ILE A 282 -26.55 3.84 -0.11
C ILE A 282 -27.33 2.53 -0.29
N SER A 283 -26.73 1.39 0.04
CA SER A 283 -27.35 0.08 -0.12
C SER A 283 -28.62 -0.08 0.71
N ILE A 284 -28.55 0.20 2.02
CA ILE A 284 -29.69 0.06 2.92
C ILE A 284 -30.83 0.98 2.46
N THR A 285 -30.53 2.23 2.14
CA THR A 285 -31.55 3.21 1.76
C THR A 285 -32.21 2.85 0.43
N THR A 286 -31.42 2.49 -0.58
CA THR A 286 -31.93 2.11 -1.92
C THR A 286 -32.71 0.79 -1.87
N THR A 287 -32.24 -0.19 -1.09
CA THR A 287 -32.91 -1.48 -0.92
C THR A 287 -34.26 -1.30 -0.22
N LEU A 288 -34.30 -0.55 0.89
CA LEU A 288 -35.55 -0.30 1.60
C LEU A 288 -36.55 0.47 0.75
N LEU A 289 -36.10 1.49 0.01
CA LEU A 289 -36.94 2.26 -0.90
C LEU A 289 -37.52 1.38 -2.02
N ALA A 290 -36.68 0.58 -2.68
CA ALA A 290 -37.11 -0.33 -3.74
C ALA A 290 -38.09 -1.40 -3.23
N GLN A 291 -37.88 -1.91 -2.02
CA GLN A 291 -38.81 -2.86 -1.40
C GLN A 291 -40.15 -2.21 -1.02
N TYR A 292 -40.12 -0.97 -0.52
CA TYR A 292 -41.31 -0.20 -0.22
C TYR A 292 -42.15 0.06 -1.49
N GLU A 293 -41.52 0.52 -2.58
CA GLU A 293 -42.21 0.78 -3.85
C GLU A 293 -42.81 -0.49 -4.48
N ARG A 294 -42.13 -1.63 -4.36
CA ARG A 294 -42.57 -2.89 -4.95
C ARG A 294 -43.68 -3.57 -4.15
N ARG A 295 -43.62 -3.52 -2.81
CA ARG A 295 -44.60 -4.20 -1.92
C ARG A 295 -45.78 -3.30 -1.53
N LYS A 296 -45.62 -1.97 -1.59
CA LYS A 296 -46.64 -0.97 -1.26
C LYS A 296 -47.34 -1.29 0.08
N GLU A 297 -48.65 -1.50 0.08
CA GLU A 297 -49.47 -1.78 1.25
C GLU A 297 -49.02 -3.06 2.00
N ASN A 298 -48.47 -4.05 1.28
CA ASN A 298 -48.00 -5.31 1.86
C ASN A 298 -46.61 -5.20 2.52
N PHE A 299 -45.96 -4.03 2.48
CA PHE A 299 -44.60 -3.87 3.00
C PHE A 299 -44.49 -4.24 4.49
N PHE A 300 -45.41 -3.76 5.30
CA PHE A 300 -45.43 -4.04 6.74
C PHE A 300 -45.90 -5.47 7.06
N GLU A 301 -46.71 -6.07 6.18
CA GLU A 301 -47.15 -7.46 6.33
C GLU A 301 -46.00 -8.45 6.08
N GLU A 302 -45.11 -8.12 5.15
CA GLU A 302 -43.99 -8.98 4.71
C GLU A 302 -42.63 -8.54 5.30
N LEU A 303 -42.66 -7.95 6.50
CA LEU A 303 -41.47 -7.40 7.16
C LEU A 303 -40.36 -8.45 7.37
N ASP A 304 -40.72 -9.72 7.56
CA ASP A 304 -39.78 -10.85 7.64
C ASP A 304 -38.92 -11.01 6.37
N TYR A 305 -39.54 -10.90 5.20
CA TYR A 305 -38.83 -10.91 3.93
C TYR A 305 -38.02 -9.65 3.73
N VAL A 306 -38.55 -8.48 4.13
CA VAL A 306 -37.84 -7.20 4.03
C VAL A 306 -36.56 -7.23 4.84
N ILE A 307 -36.63 -7.65 6.11
CA ILE A 307 -35.47 -7.75 7.00
C ILE A 307 -34.45 -8.74 6.45
N THR A 308 -34.89 -9.91 5.99
CA THR A 308 -33.96 -10.95 5.50
C THR A 308 -33.23 -10.50 4.24
N ASP A 309 -33.91 -9.84 3.31
CA ASP A 309 -33.28 -9.29 2.10
C ASP A 309 -32.34 -8.13 2.42
N THR A 310 -32.71 -7.24 3.34
CA THR A 310 -31.84 -6.13 3.76
C THR A 310 -30.58 -6.64 4.48
N VAL A 311 -30.70 -7.63 5.38
CA VAL A 311 -29.54 -8.24 6.06
C VAL A 311 -28.62 -8.94 5.06
N ARG A 312 -29.18 -9.66 4.07
CA ARG A 312 -28.39 -10.26 2.99
C ARG A 312 -27.62 -9.18 2.21
N GLY A 313 -28.28 -8.06 1.89
CA GLY A 313 -27.67 -6.90 1.22
C GLY A 313 -26.48 -6.36 2.00
N ILE A 314 -26.68 -6.00 3.27
CA ILE A 314 -25.63 -5.50 4.18
C ILE A 314 -24.41 -6.43 4.20
N VAL A 315 -24.62 -7.74 4.36
CA VAL A 315 -23.49 -8.69 4.39
C VAL A 315 -22.74 -8.69 3.05
N VAL A 316 -23.46 -8.69 1.93
CA VAL A 316 -22.85 -8.70 0.60
C VAL A 316 -22.09 -7.41 0.34
N ASP A 317 -22.68 -6.26 0.64
CA ASP A 317 -22.09 -4.95 0.37
C ASP A 317 -20.88 -4.66 1.27
N PHE A 318 -20.92 -5.15 2.51
CA PHE A 318 -19.74 -5.16 3.36
C PHE A 318 -18.57 -5.86 2.66
N PHE A 319 -18.81 -7.06 2.10
CA PHE A 319 -17.75 -7.84 1.44
C PHE A 319 -17.31 -7.28 0.09
N THR A 320 -18.19 -6.61 -0.66
CA THR A 320 -17.81 -5.95 -1.92
C THR A 320 -16.86 -4.78 -1.70
N VAL A 321 -16.92 -4.11 -0.56
CA VAL A 321 -15.95 -3.07 -0.16
C VAL A 321 -14.76 -3.65 0.59
N TRP A 322 -14.97 -4.63 1.46
CA TRP A 322 -13.94 -5.22 2.32
C TRP A 322 -12.87 -6.00 1.56
N LEU A 323 -13.27 -6.83 0.59
CA LEU A 323 -12.35 -7.72 -0.12
C LEU A 323 -11.36 -7.00 -1.05
N PRO A 324 -11.74 -5.97 -1.82
CA PRO A 324 -10.80 -5.21 -2.62
C PRO A 324 -10.06 -4.10 -1.84
N ALA A 325 -10.39 -3.87 -0.57
CA ALA A 325 -9.67 -2.89 0.25
C ALA A 325 -8.23 -3.36 0.53
N PRO A 326 -7.22 -2.49 0.35
CA PRO A 326 -5.83 -2.85 0.57
C PRO A 326 -5.57 -3.20 2.03
N THR A 327 -4.65 -4.14 2.24
CA THR A 327 -4.19 -4.54 3.58
C THR A 327 -2.71 -4.27 3.77
N LEU A 328 -2.33 -3.87 4.98
CA LEU A 328 -0.94 -3.69 5.39
C LEU A 328 -0.58 -4.76 6.43
N SER A 329 0.22 -5.75 6.03
CA SER A 329 0.61 -6.87 6.89
C SER A 329 2.14 -6.96 7.02
N PHE A 330 2.65 -6.90 8.25
CA PHE A 330 4.08 -6.88 8.55
C PHE A 330 4.73 -8.26 8.56
N LEU A 331 3.93 -9.32 8.75
CA LEU A 331 4.44 -10.68 8.95
C LEU A 331 4.75 -11.42 7.64
N SER A 332 4.34 -10.86 6.50
CA SER A 332 4.52 -11.46 5.18
C SER A 332 5.99 -11.63 4.76
N TYR A 333 6.94 -10.92 5.39
CA TYR A 333 8.37 -10.98 5.04
C TYR A 333 9.16 -12.03 5.82
N ALA A 334 8.60 -12.60 6.89
CA ALA A 334 9.31 -13.52 7.78
C ALA A 334 9.11 -15.00 7.41
N ASP A 335 8.04 -15.33 6.68
CA ASP A 335 7.64 -16.72 6.39
C ASP A 335 8.43 -17.39 5.26
N ASP A 336 9.33 -16.69 4.57
CA ASP A 336 10.16 -17.25 3.49
C ASP A 336 11.20 -18.29 3.97
N THR A 337 11.22 -18.63 5.26
CA THR A 337 12.22 -19.54 5.87
C THR A 337 11.63 -20.87 6.37
N ALA A 338 10.32 -21.08 6.30
CA ALA A 338 9.67 -22.33 6.70
C ALA A 338 9.26 -23.18 5.49
N VAL A 339 9.46 -24.50 5.58
CA VAL A 339 9.07 -25.46 4.54
C VAL A 339 7.54 -25.40 4.36
N PRO A 340 7.00 -25.19 3.15
CA PRO A 340 5.57 -24.99 2.99
C PRO A 340 4.82 -26.32 2.99
N ASP A 341 3.86 -26.48 3.90
CA ASP A 341 2.73 -27.39 3.69
C ASP A 341 1.86 -26.87 2.53
N SER A 342 1.08 -27.74 1.87
CA SER A 342 0.25 -27.38 0.70
C SER A 342 -0.75 -26.24 0.98
N VAL A 343 -1.22 -26.14 2.22
CA VAL A 343 -2.12 -25.07 2.67
C VAL A 343 -1.38 -23.76 2.89
N ASP A 344 -0.12 -23.83 3.34
CA ASP A 344 0.71 -22.65 3.56
C ASP A 344 1.29 -22.12 2.25
N ALA A 345 1.52 -22.99 1.26
CA ALA A 345 1.80 -22.59 -0.12
C ALA A 345 0.61 -21.84 -0.76
N LEU A 346 -0.62 -22.31 -0.54
CA LEU A 346 -1.83 -21.62 -1.02
C LEU A 346 -2.02 -20.27 -0.31
N LYS A 347 -1.80 -20.20 1.00
CA LYS A 347 -1.83 -18.94 1.76
C LYS A 347 -0.72 -17.99 1.31
N GLY A 348 0.48 -18.50 1.05
CA GLY A 348 1.61 -17.73 0.52
C GLY A 348 1.30 -17.14 -0.85
N LEU A 349 0.70 -17.93 -1.74
CA LEU A 349 0.29 -17.49 -3.08
C LEU A 349 -0.88 -16.50 -3.03
N LEU A 350 -1.84 -16.67 -2.12
CA LEU A 350 -2.92 -15.71 -1.93
C LEU A 350 -2.45 -14.39 -1.31
N LYS A 351 -1.39 -14.42 -0.50
CA LYS A 351 -0.77 -13.23 0.13
C LYS A 351 0.26 -12.52 -0.77
N SER A 352 0.73 -13.17 -1.83
CA SER A 352 1.62 -12.55 -2.82
C SER A 352 0.86 -11.72 -3.85
N ILE A 353 -0.44 -11.96 -4.01
CA ILE A 353 -1.35 -11.25 -4.91
C ILE A 353 -1.91 -10.00 -4.21
N PRO A 354 -2.02 -8.86 -4.91
CA PRO A 354 -2.63 -7.66 -4.33
C PRO A 354 -4.14 -7.86 -4.07
N ASP A 355 -4.69 -7.20 -3.06
CA ASP A 355 -6.14 -7.23 -2.78
C ASP A 355 -6.95 -6.57 -3.90
N ASN A 356 -6.35 -5.58 -4.57
CA ASN A 356 -6.93 -4.91 -5.74
C ASN A 356 -5.96 -4.87 -6.95
N ALA A 357 -6.50 -5.09 -8.15
CA ALA A 357 -5.71 -5.15 -9.38
C ALA A 357 -5.00 -3.83 -9.72
N PHE A 358 -5.50 -2.68 -9.26
CA PHE A 358 -4.94 -1.35 -9.50
C PHE A 358 -4.20 -0.77 -8.30
N GLN A 359 -4.04 -1.54 -7.21
CA GLN A 359 -3.32 -1.13 -6.01
C GLN A 359 -1.91 -0.63 -6.36
N LYS A 360 -1.47 0.45 -5.70
CA LYS A 360 -0.10 0.96 -5.80
C LYS A 360 0.85 -0.09 -5.23
N ASN A 361 2.02 -0.26 -5.86
CA ASN A 361 3.04 -1.16 -5.34
C ASN A 361 3.47 -0.66 -3.95
N LEU A 362 3.49 -1.55 -2.96
CA LEU A 362 4.11 -1.26 -1.68
C LEU A 362 5.62 -1.27 -1.84
N VAL A 363 6.32 -0.51 -0.97
CA VAL A 363 7.79 -0.48 -0.95
C VAL A 363 8.32 -1.92 -0.82
N GLY A 364 9.08 -2.36 -1.83
CA GLY A 364 9.67 -3.70 -1.88
C GLY A 364 8.82 -4.80 -2.52
N LYS A 365 7.56 -4.54 -2.89
CA LYS A 365 6.70 -5.51 -3.62
C LYS A 365 6.31 -4.94 -4.99
N ASP A 366 6.90 -5.48 -6.04
CA ASP A 366 6.52 -5.16 -7.41
C ASP A 366 5.54 -6.18 -7.98
N TRP A 367 4.29 -5.76 -8.12
CA TRP A 367 3.25 -6.56 -8.76
C TRP A 367 3.22 -6.33 -10.26
N ASN A 368 3.63 -7.36 -11.00
CA ASN A 368 3.51 -7.41 -12.45
C ASN A 368 2.04 -7.58 -12.90
N ILE A 369 1.82 -7.53 -14.22
CA ILE A 369 0.47 -7.68 -14.81
C ILE A 369 -0.19 -9.01 -14.44
N SER A 370 0.57 -10.12 -14.37
CA SER A 370 0.02 -11.43 -14.02
C SER A 370 -0.55 -11.48 -12.60
N HIS A 371 0.12 -10.85 -11.62
CA HIS A 371 -0.39 -10.74 -10.24
C HIS A 371 -1.67 -9.90 -10.19
N ARG A 372 -1.77 -8.85 -11.03
CA ARG A 372 -2.96 -7.99 -11.10
C ARG A 372 -4.15 -8.72 -11.73
N VAL A 373 -3.93 -9.51 -12.78
CA VAL A 373 -4.98 -10.38 -13.35
C VAL A 373 -5.39 -11.45 -12.34
N ALA A 374 -4.44 -12.07 -11.64
CA ALA A 374 -4.73 -13.04 -10.59
C ALA A 374 -5.58 -12.43 -9.46
N SER A 375 -5.34 -11.16 -9.09
CA SER A 375 -6.15 -10.42 -8.11
C SER A 375 -7.62 -10.32 -8.54
N VAL A 376 -7.90 -10.04 -9.82
CA VAL A 376 -9.28 -10.01 -10.33
C VAL A 376 -9.93 -11.38 -10.23
N ILE A 377 -9.24 -12.45 -10.63
CA ILE A 377 -9.79 -13.82 -10.59
C ILE A 377 -10.04 -14.26 -9.16
N VAL A 378 -9.06 -14.10 -8.27
CA VAL A 378 -9.15 -14.48 -6.85
C VAL A 378 -10.21 -13.65 -6.14
N GLY A 379 -10.26 -12.34 -6.39
CA GLY A 379 -11.31 -11.45 -5.88
C GLY A 379 -12.70 -11.90 -6.33
N GLY A 380 -12.83 -12.29 -7.60
CA GLY A 380 -14.07 -12.80 -8.17
C GLY A 380 -14.52 -14.11 -7.53
N VAL A 381 -13.60 -15.05 -7.29
CA VAL A 381 -13.90 -16.31 -6.57
C VAL A 381 -14.36 -16.03 -5.13
N LYS A 382 -13.67 -15.12 -4.41
CA LYS A 382 -14.05 -14.72 -3.05
C LYS A 382 -15.46 -14.13 -3.02
N LEU A 383 -15.77 -13.19 -3.91
CA LEU A 383 -17.09 -12.56 -3.98
C LEU A 383 -18.19 -13.51 -4.47
N SER A 384 -17.88 -14.40 -5.40
CA SER A 384 -18.81 -15.45 -5.83
C SER A 384 -19.20 -16.36 -4.68
N SER A 385 -18.21 -16.74 -3.85
CA SER A 385 -18.44 -17.55 -2.65
C SER A 385 -19.34 -16.82 -1.65
N VAL A 386 -19.09 -15.52 -1.41
CA VAL A 386 -19.95 -14.69 -0.55
C VAL A 386 -21.38 -14.66 -1.08
N GLY A 387 -21.59 -14.42 -2.38
CA GLY A 387 -22.92 -14.38 -2.98
C GLY A 387 -23.65 -15.70 -2.91
N PHE A 388 -22.95 -16.81 -3.14
CA PHE A 388 -23.51 -18.14 -3.06
C PHE A 388 -23.97 -18.47 -1.62
N ILE A 389 -23.10 -18.25 -0.63
CA ILE A 389 -23.38 -18.53 0.79
C ILE A 389 -24.48 -17.61 1.31
N SER A 390 -24.41 -16.31 1.03
CA SER A 390 -25.42 -15.34 1.48
C SER A 390 -26.79 -15.63 0.88
N SER A 391 -26.86 -16.09 -0.37
CA SER A 391 -28.14 -16.48 -1.00
C SER A 391 -28.76 -17.70 -0.32
N ILE A 392 -27.97 -18.74 -0.03
CA ILE A 392 -28.46 -19.92 0.68
C ILE A 392 -28.91 -19.53 2.09
N GLY A 393 -28.10 -18.73 2.79
CA GLY A 393 -28.40 -18.26 4.14
C GLY A 393 -29.70 -17.46 4.22
N ALA A 394 -29.92 -16.54 3.28
CA ALA A 394 -31.14 -15.73 3.23
C ALA A 394 -32.39 -16.58 2.97
N VAL A 395 -32.31 -17.59 2.10
CA VAL A 395 -33.43 -18.50 1.89
C VAL A 395 -33.68 -19.36 3.13
N ALA A 396 -32.62 -19.89 3.76
CA ALA A 396 -32.76 -20.67 4.99
C ALA A 396 -33.41 -19.85 6.12
N ALA A 397 -32.97 -18.60 6.30
CA ALA A 397 -33.54 -17.65 7.25
C ALA A 397 -35.02 -17.34 6.93
N SER A 398 -35.35 -17.07 5.66
CA SER A 398 -36.74 -16.83 5.23
C SER A 398 -37.64 -18.04 5.47
N ASN A 399 -37.11 -19.26 5.28
CA ASN A 399 -37.85 -20.51 5.53
C ASN A 399 -38.11 -20.70 7.02
N LEU A 400 -37.11 -20.41 7.86
CA LEU A 400 -37.22 -20.50 9.32
C LEU A 400 -38.22 -19.47 9.87
N LEU A 401 -38.14 -18.21 9.42
CA LEU A 401 -39.07 -17.16 9.81
C LEU A 401 -40.51 -17.50 9.40
N TYR A 402 -40.70 -18.03 8.19
CA TYR A 402 -42.00 -18.52 7.74
C TYR A 402 -42.53 -19.65 8.64
N ALA A 403 -41.69 -20.61 9.03
CA ALA A 403 -42.07 -21.68 9.93
C ALA A 403 -42.48 -21.16 11.32
N ILE A 404 -41.72 -20.22 11.89
CA ILE A 404 -42.02 -19.57 13.17
C ILE A 404 -43.36 -18.81 13.08
N ARG A 405 -43.57 -18.03 12.01
CA ARG A 405 -44.81 -17.29 11.79
C ARG A 405 -46.02 -18.22 11.67
N LYS A 406 -45.85 -19.36 10.99
CA LYS A 406 -46.88 -20.41 10.91
C LYS A 406 -47.21 -21.04 12.26
N LEU A 407 -46.21 -21.19 13.14
CA LEU A 407 -46.42 -21.72 14.50
C LEU A 407 -47.14 -20.71 15.40
N ILE A 408 -46.86 -19.42 15.26
CA ILE A 408 -47.45 -18.38 16.11
C ILE A 408 -48.86 -18.01 15.65
N ASN A 409 -49.10 -17.83 14.35
CA ASN A 409 -50.38 -17.38 13.80
C ASN A 409 -50.81 -18.24 12.59
N PRO A 410 -51.38 -19.44 12.84
CA PRO A 410 -51.78 -20.35 11.76
C PRO A 410 -52.91 -19.82 10.87
N ALA A 411 -53.77 -18.92 11.38
CA ALA A 411 -54.93 -18.37 10.66
C ALA A 411 -54.58 -17.36 9.54
N LEU A 412 -53.38 -16.76 9.55
CA LEU A 412 -52.94 -15.77 8.55
C LEU A 412 -52.16 -16.38 7.36
N VAL A 413 -51.83 -17.67 7.41
CA VAL A 413 -50.85 -18.30 6.49
C VAL A 413 -51.51 -19.02 5.30
N THR A 414 -52.84 -19.09 5.26
CA THR A 414 -53.57 -19.95 4.32
C THR A 414 -53.54 -19.47 2.86
N ASP A 415 -53.16 -18.22 2.57
CA ASP A 415 -53.37 -17.63 1.23
C ASP A 415 -52.10 -17.29 0.42
N ARG A 416 -50.89 -17.33 1.00
CA ARG A 416 -49.66 -16.95 0.29
C ARG A 416 -48.74 -18.14 0.03
N ARG A 417 -49.04 -18.93 -1.01
CA ARG A 417 -48.04 -19.82 -1.65
C ARG A 417 -47.15 -19.00 -2.58
N THR A 418 -46.18 -18.28 -2.03
CA THR A 418 -45.08 -17.73 -2.84
C THR A 418 -44.25 -18.90 -3.38
N LYS A 419 -44.32 -19.14 -4.70
CA LYS A 419 -43.42 -20.07 -5.41
C LYS A 419 -41.98 -19.63 -5.14
N ARG A 420 -41.27 -20.31 -4.24
CA ARG A 420 -39.85 -20.05 -3.99
C ARG A 420 -39.05 -20.44 -5.24
N SER A 421 -38.24 -19.52 -5.74
CA SER A 421 -37.30 -19.81 -6.82
C SER A 421 -36.33 -20.93 -6.39
N PRO A 422 -35.84 -21.76 -7.32
CA PRO A 422 -34.93 -22.84 -6.99
C PRO A 422 -33.65 -22.30 -6.35
N ILE A 423 -33.43 -22.65 -5.07
CA ILE A 423 -32.42 -22.06 -4.18
C ILE A 423 -31.02 -22.12 -4.78
N LEU A 424 -30.63 -23.30 -5.27
CA LEU A 424 -29.31 -23.51 -5.87
C LEU A 424 -29.12 -22.70 -7.15
N LYS A 425 -30.17 -22.56 -7.96
CA LYS A 425 -30.13 -21.77 -9.19
C LYS A 425 -29.94 -20.28 -8.85
N THR A 426 -30.71 -19.76 -7.89
CA THR A 426 -30.58 -18.36 -7.43
C THR A 426 -29.19 -18.11 -6.84
N ALA A 427 -28.70 -19.00 -5.98
CA ALA A 427 -27.38 -18.88 -5.37
C ALA A 427 -26.24 -18.91 -6.40
N ALA A 428 -26.32 -19.81 -7.39
CA ALA A 428 -25.32 -19.89 -8.46
C ALA A 428 -25.30 -18.64 -9.35
N ILE A 429 -26.48 -18.14 -9.75
CA ILE A 429 -26.58 -16.94 -10.59
C ILE A 429 -26.11 -15.70 -9.83
N TYR A 430 -26.52 -15.53 -8.57
CA TYR A 430 -26.10 -14.40 -7.75
C TYR A 430 -24.62 -14.45 -7.41
N GLY A 431 -24.08 -15.63 -7.09
CA GLY A 431 -22.63 -15.83 -6.93
C GLY A 431 -21.86 -15.46 -8.19
N CYS A 432 -22.30 -15.93 -9.36
CA CYS A 432 -21.70 -15.57 -10.65
C CYS A 432 -21.75 -14.06 -10.89
N PHE A 433 -22.89 -13.40 -10.61
CA PHE A 433 -23.05 -11.96 -10.73
C PHE A 433 -22.06 -11.18 -9.84
N LEU A 434 -21.90 -11.58 -8.58
CA LEU A 434 -20.95 -10.94 -7.69
C LEU A 434 -19.49 -11.19 -8.09
N GLY A 435 -19.16 -12.42 -8.48
CA GLY A 435 -17.80 -12.77 -8.86
C GLY A 435 -17.33 -12.15 -10.18
N THR A 436 -18.25 -11.82 -11.08
CA THR A 436 -17.95 -11.22 -12.38
C THR A 436 -18.21 -9.73 -12.38
N SER A 437 -19.48 -9.31 -12.44
CA SER A 437 -19.88 -7.90 -12.55
C SER A 437 -19.48 -7.10 -11.31
N ALA A 438 -19.88 -7.53 -10.11
CA ALA A 438 -19.61 -6.73 -8.92
C ALA A 438 -18.10 -6.62 -8.67
N ASN A 439 -17.38 -7.74 -8.70
CA ASN A 439 -15.94 -7.76 -8.57
C ASN A 439 -15.25 -6.76 -9.52
N LEU A 440 -15.56 -6.77 -10.82
CA LEU A 440 -14.95 -5.82 -11.76
C LEU A 440 -15.27 -4.36 -11.43
N ARG A 441 -16.52 -4.07 -11.07
CA ARG A 441 -16.93 -2.71 -10.69
C ARG A 441 -16.20 -2.23 -9.43
N TYR A 442 -16.15 -3.03 -8.37
CA TYR A 442 -15.46 -2.64 -7.14
C TYR A 442 -13.93 -2.64 -7.29
N GLN A 443 -13.36 -3.46 -8.18
CA GLN A 443 -11.94 -3.35 -8.55
C GLN A 443 -11.64 -1.98 -9.17
N ILE A 444 -12.50 -1.46 -10.04
CA ILE A 444 -12.37 -0.13 -10.65
C ILE A 444 -12.60 0.98 -9.62
N ILE A 445 -13.65 0.89 -8.81
CA ILE A 445 -14.01 1.94 -7.84
C ILE A 445 -12.92 2.07 -6.78
N ALA A 446 -12.61 0.98 -6.08
CA ALA A 446 -11.55 1.00 -5.07
C ALA A 446 -10.19 1.29 -5.73
N GLY A 447 -9.87 0.58 -6.80
CA GLY A 447 -8.55 0.62 -7.40
C GLY A 447 -8.20 1.93 -8.10
N ILE A 448 -9.05 2.37 -9.03
CA ILE A 448 -8.78 3.52 -9.89
C ILE A 448 -9.30 4.81 -9.24
N VAL A 449 -10.60 4.85 -8.95
CA VAL A 449 -11.22 6.10 -8.46
C VAL A 449 -10.67 6.48 -7.10
N GLU A 450 -10.57 5.53 -6.19
CA GLU A 450 -10.22 5.83 -4.82
C GLU A 450 -8.72 5.81 -4.52
N HIS A 451 -7.98 4.85 -5.07
CA HIS A 451 -6.54 4.71 -4.78
C HIS A 451 -5.63 5.38 -5.82
N ARG A 452 -6.13 5.75 -7.02
CA ARG A 452 -5.34 6.53 -8.00
C ARG A 452 -5.79 7.97 -8.03
N ILE A 453 -7.06 8.23 -8.31
CA ILE A 453 -7.57 9.58 -8.53
C ILE A 453 -7.73 10.33 -7.20
N SER A 454 -8.42 9.73 -6.23
CA SER A 454 -8.70 10.42 -4.95
C SER A 454 -7.46 10.71 -4.10
N ASP A 455 -6.35 10.01 -4.32
CA ASP A 455 -5.11 10.26 -3.59
C ASP A 455 -4.43 11.56 -4.04
N GLU A 456 -4.63 11.98 -5.30
CA GLU A 456 -4.12 13.28 -5.81
C GLU A 456 -4.79 14.46 -5.12
N PHE A 457 -6.05 14.29 -4.68
CA PHE A 457 -6.83 15.30 -3.97
C PHE A 457 -6.89 15.04 -2.45
N SER A 458 -5.90 14.34 -1.90
CA SER A 458 -5.89 13.91 -0.50
C SER A 458 -6.04 15.04 0.52
N SER A 459 -5.65 16.27 0.17
CA SER A 459 -5.81 17.47 1.01
C SER A 459 -7.26 17.95 1.15
N GLN A 460 -8.17 17.54 0.25
CA GLN A 460 -9.56 17.99 0.21
C GLN A 460 -10.51 16.85 0.55
N THR A 461 -10.67 16.58 1.85
CA THR A 461 -11.46 15.46 2.39
C THR A 461 -12.91 15.46 1.91
N LEU A 462 -13.53 16.63 1.79
CA LEU A 462 -14.92 16.75 1.33
C LEU A 462 -15.08 16.33 -0.14
N LEU A 463 -14.18 16.76 -1.03
CA LEU A 463 -14.22 16.36 -2.45
C LEU A 463 -14.02 14.86 -2.61
N VAL A 464 -13.07 14.29 -1.86
CA VAL A 464 -12.82 12.84 -1.87
C VAL A 464 -14.06 12.05 -1.46
N ASN A 465 -14.72 12.46 -0.38
CA ASN A 465 -15.92 11.80 0.10
C ASN A 465 -17.11 12.00 -0.87
N MET A 466 -17.25 13.18 -1.48
CA MET A 466 -18.28 13.41 -2.50
C MET A 466 -18.06 12.58 -3.76
N LEU A 467 -16.82 12.48 -4.25
CA LEU A 467 -16.48 11.65 -5.41
C LEU A 467 -16.81 10.17 -5.13
N SER A 468 -16.40 9.69 -3.95
CA SER A 468 -16.73 8.36 -3.45
C SER A 468 -18.25 8.11 -3.41
N PHE A 469 -19.02 9.06 -2.87
CA PHE A 469 -20.49 8.97 -2.82
C PHE A 469 -21.12 8.91 -4.22
N ILE A 470 -20.71 9.79 -5.13
CA ILE A 470 -21.24 9.84 -6.50
C ILE A 470 -20.96 8.54 -7.24
N VAL A 471 -19.71 8.08 -7.22
CA VAL A 471 -19.31 6.86 -7.94
C VAL A 471 -20.00 5.63 -7.37
N ARG A 472 -20.14 5.51 -6.04
CA ARG A 472 -20.90 4.43 -5.40
C ARG A 472 -22.38 4.47 -5.72
N THR A 473 -22.98 5.66 -5.79
CA THR A 473 -24.39 5.82 -6.17
C THR A 473 -24.62 5.36 -7.60
N ILE A 474 -23.77 5.79 -8.54
CA ILE A 474 -23.81 5.33 -9.95
C ILE A 474 -23.63 3.81 -10.01
N ASN A 475 -22.67 3.28 -9.26
CA ASN A 475 -22.40 1.85 -9.19
C ASN A 475 -23.58 1.04 -8.66
N SER A 476 -24.25 1.52 -7.60
CA SER A 476 -25.42 0.89 -7.01
C SER A 476 -26.58 0.85 -8.01
N TYR A 477 -26.85 1.98 -8.69
CA TYR A 477 -27.86 2.05 -9.74
C TYR A 477 -27.57 1.10 -10.90
N TRP A 478 -26.35 1.15 -11.44
CA TRP A 478 -25.92 0.31 -12.56
C TRP A 478 -25.93 -1.18 -12.20
N GLY A 479 -25.43 -1.52 -11.01
CA GLY A 479 -25.44 -2.89 -10.50
C GLY A 479 -26.86 -3.44 -10.35
N THR A 480 -27.80 -2.61 -9.88
CA THR A 480 -29.20 -2.98 -9.75
C THR A 480 -29.83 -3.28 -11.11
N GLN A 481 -29.59 -2.44 -12.13
CA GLN A 481 -30.07 -2.69 -13.49
C GLN A 481 -29.53 -4.01 -14.06
N GLN A 482 -28.22 -4.23 -13.97
CA GLN A 482 -27.60 -5.47 -14.44
C GLN A 482 -28.15 -6.71 -13.74
N TRP A 483 -28.39 -6.63 -12.42
CA TRP A 483 -28.99 -7.73 -11.67
C TRP A 483 -30.42 -8.03 -12.13
N VAL A 484 -31.25 -6.99 -12.31
CA VAL A 484 -32.64 -7.15 -12.76
C VAL A 484 -32.69 -7.80 -14.14
N ASP A 485 -31.84 -7.36 -15.08
CA ASP A 485 -31.79 -7.93 -16.43
C ASP A 485 -31.30 -9.38 -16.41
N LEU A 486 -30.27 -9.69 -15.60
CA LEU A 486 -29.80 -11.06 -15.42
C LEU A 486 -30.87 -11.95 -14.76
N ALA A 487 -31.61 -11.44 -13.78
CA ALA A 487 -32.68 -12.16 -13.11
C ALA A 487 -33.85 -12.47 -14.06
N ARG A 488 -34.19 -11.53 -14.96
CA ARG A 488 -35.19 -11.75 -16.02
C ARG A 488 -34.69 -12.77 -17.06
N PHE A 489 -33.47 -12.60 -17.55
CA PHE A 489 -32.88 -13.49 -18.57
C PHE A 489 -32.74 -14.93 -18.07
N SER A 490 -32.36 -15.12 -16.81
CA SER A 490 -32.21 -16.44 -16.20
C SER A 490 -33.54 -17.07 -15.74
N GLY A 491 -34.66 -16.36 -15.87
CA GLY A 491 -35.98 -16.81 -15.44
C GLY A 491 -36.16 -16.85 -13.91
N LEU A 492 -35.34 -16.11 -13.16
CA LEU A 492 -35.54 -15.89 -11.72
C LEU A 492 -36.67 -14.88 -11.44
N GLN A 493 -36.94 -13.97 -12.38
CA GLN A 493 -38.04 -13.02 -12.34
C GLN A 493 -38.90 -13.13 -13.60
N SER A 494 -40.22 -13.28 -13.46
CA SER A 494 -41.14 -13.36 -14.61
C SER A 494 -41.16 -12.05 -15.40
N GLN A 495 -41.06 -12.12 -16.73
CA GLN A 495 -41.42 -11.01 -17.60
C GLN A 495 -42.93 -10.83 -17.55
N LYS A 496 -43.39 -9.63 -17.22
CA LYS A 496 -44.79 -9.27 -17.42
C LYS A 496 -44.96 -9.04 -18.92
N SER A 497 -45.41 -10.06 -19.65
CA SER A 497 -45.83 -9.90 -21.05
C SER A 497 -47.22 -9.26 -21.05
N GLU A 498 -47.28 -7.94 -20.92
CA GLU A 498 -48.44 -7.19 -21.41
C GLU A 498 -48.17 -6.93 -22.90
N PRO A 499 -48.90 -7.56 -23.84
CA PRO A 499 -48.85 -7.13 -25.22
C PRO A 499 -49.35 -5.68 -25.31
N PRO A 500 -48.79 -4.84 -26.19
CA PRO A 500 -49.23 -3.47 -26.33
C PRO A 500 -50.67 -3.46 -26.84
N SER A 501 -51.63 -3.14 -25.97
CA SER A 501 -52.99 -2.82 -26.40
C SER A 501 -52.95 -1.48 -27.11
N TYR A 502 -52.73 -1.50 -28.42
CA TYR A 502 -53.20 -0.43 -29.28
C TYR A 502 -54.73 -0.48 -29.25
N GLN A 503 -55.35 0.33 -28.39
CA GLN A 503 -56.72 0.78 -28.59
C GLN A 503 -56.73 2.31 -28.53
N THR A 504 -56.68 2.88 -29.73
CA THR A 504 -57.38 4.10 -30.09
C THR A 504 -58.76 4.15 -29.44
N LEU A 505 -59.05 5.18 -28.65
CA LEU A 505 -60.23 6.03 -28.87
C LEU A 505 -60.18 7.29 -28.00
N ASP A 506 -60.05 8.44 -28.65
CA ASP A 506 -60.54 9.70 -28.10
C ASP A 506 -62.08 9.67 -28.06
N SER A 507 -62.63 9.56 -26.85
CA SER A 507 -63.68 10.43 -26.27
C SER A 507 -65.10 10.49 -26.90
N PRO A 508 -66.12 11.10 -26.26
CA PRO A 508 -67.04 10.38 -25.34
C PRO A 508 -68.54 10.63 -25.64
N SER A 509 -69.46 9.78 -25.17
CA SER A 509 -70.79 10.25 -24.71
C SER A 509 -71.68 9.20 -24.01
N LYS A 510 -72.28 9.67 -22.91
CA LYS A 510 -73.68 9.49 -22.45
C LYS A 510 -74.22 8.08 -22.15
N ALA A 511 -74.38 7.86 -20.83
CA ALA A 511 -75.66 7.72 -20.11
C ALA A 511 -76.62 6.53 -20.37
N ALA A 512 -77.30 6.16 -19.27
CA ALA A 512 -78.49 5.31 -19.12
C ALA A 512 -78.23 3.79 -19.01
N ILE A 513 -78.36 3.18 -17.82
CA ILE A 513 -79.59 2.76 -17.07
C ILE A 513 -80.15 1.42 -17.56
N GLY A 514 -80.36 0.49 -16.60
CA GLY A 514 -81.32 -0.63 -16.70
C GLY A 514 -80.66 -2.01 -16.79
N CYS A 515 -80.33 -2.68 -15.68
CA CYS A 515 -81.22 -3.51 -14.84
C CYS A 515 -81.59 -4.88 -15.48
N ASN A 516 -81.06 -5.95 -14.87
CA ASN A 516 -81.65 -7.28 -14.64
C ASN A 516 -82.21 -8.07 -15.84
N THR A 517 -81.79 -9.32 -16.06
CA THR A 517 -82.19 -10.56 -15.36
C THR A 517 -81.89 -11.80 -16.23
N LEU A 518 -81.32 -12.83 -15.58
CA LEU A 518 -81.66 -14.26 -15.62
C LEU A 518 -81.66 -15.08 -16.94
N LYS A 519 -81.16 -16.32 -16.75
CA LYS A 519 -81.37 -17.57 -17.51
C LYS A 519 -80.54 -17.74 -18.78
N ASP A 520 -80.10 -18.93 -19.11
CA ASP A 520 -79.83 -20.19 -18.40
C ASP A 520 -79.25 -21.06 -19.51
N THR A 521 -78.33 -21.95 -19.13
CA THR A 521 -78.11 -23.25 -19.78
C THR A 521 -77.73 -23.33 -21.27
N ASN A 522 -76.58 -23.99 -21.45
CA ASN A 522 -76.42 -25.26 -22.18
C ASN A 522 -75.79 -25.26 -23.58
N ILE A 523 -74.88 -26.24 -23.69
CA ILE A 523 -74.59 -27.11 -24.85
C ILE A 523 -73.78 -26.40 -25.95
N ASP A 524 -72.46 -26.59 -25.96
CA ASP A 524 -71.73 -27.76 -26.47
C ASP A 524 -71.42 -27.64 -27.96
N GLU A 525 -70.23 -28.14 -28.28
CA GLU A 525 -69.75 -28.60 -29.58
C GLU A 525 -69.28 -27.54 -30.60
N ILE A 526 -67.96 -27.46 -30.81
CA ILE A 526 -67.23 -28.07 -31.95
C ILE A 526 -67.55 -27.27 -33.24
N ASN A 527 -66.62 -26.52 -33.85
CA ASN A 527 -65.44 -27.04 -34.53
C ASN A 527 -64.61 -25.89 -35.14
N ASN A 528 -63.38 -26.26 -35.45
CA ASN A 528 -62.35 -25.53 -36.16
C ASN A 528 -62.80 -24.75 -37.42
N GLN A 529 -62.29 -23.52 -37.56
CA GLN A 529 -61.32 -23.17 -38.62
C GLN A 529 -60.50 -21.96 -38.21
#